data_AF-B6K639-F1
#
_entry.id   AF-B6K639-F1
#
_cell.length_a   1.000
_cell.length_b   1.000
_cell.length_c   1.000
_cell.angle_alpha   90.00
_cell.angle_beta   90.00
_cell.angle_gamma   90.00
#
_symmetry.space_group_name_H-M   'P 1'
#
loop_
_entity.id
_entity.type
_entity.pdbx_description
1 polymer ?
#
loop_
_entity_poly.entity_id
_entity_poly.type
_entity_poly.pdbx_seq_one_letter_code
_entity_poly.pdbx_strand_id
1 'polypeptide(L)'
;MSSGYGYFCPCGQLCLTLPCTAETLRHREYDTFYVLDLKMPHVDHLTKDEPFCIVRKDGGYELRTALQCRRCGLTCAYALENAPGYIYLNPTLLKEKTVTL
;
A
#
# COMPACT_ATOMS: atom_id res chain seq x y z
N MET A 1 21.62 14.86 -3.47
CA MET A 1 21.03 13.51 -3.50
C MET A 1 19.76 13.55 -2.68
N SER A 2 18.60 13.38 -3.30
CA SER A 2 17.34 13.23 -2.57
C SER A 2 17.26 11.80 -2.05
N SER A 3 17.30 11.61 -0.73
CA SER A 3 17.03 10.34 -0.09
C SER A 3 15.52 10.04 -0.12
N GLY A 4 15.13 8.87 -0.62
CA GLY A 4 13.77 8.34 -0.54
C GLY A 4 13.69 7.13 0.39
N TYR A 5 12.49 6.58 0.54
CA TYR A 5 12.21 5.40 1.34
C TYR A 5 11.60 4.32 0.46
N GLY A 6 12.25 3.15 0.41
CA GLY A 6 11.77 1.97 -0.27
C GLY A 6 11.04 1.05 0.69
N TYR A 7 9.91 0.52 0.25
CA TYR A 7 9.06 -0.41 0.98
C TYR A 7 9.10 -1.78 0.31
N PHE A 8 9.53 -2.77 1.07
CA PHE A 8 9.84 -4.10 0.54
C PHE A 8 8.89 -5.15 1.10
N CYS A 9 8.43 -6.04 0.23
CA CYS A 9 7.75 -7.28 0.60
C CYS A 9 8.66 -8.15 1.49
N PRO A 10 8.13 -9.06 2.34
CA PRO A 10 8.97 -9.98 3.12
C PRO A 10 9.87 -10.88 2.27
N CYS A 11 9.53 -11.10 0.99
CA CYS A 11 10.38 -11.83 0.04
C CYS A 11 11.57 -11.00 -0.51
N GLY A 12 11.71 -9.74 -0.09
CA GLY A 12 12.78 -8.83 -0.48
C GLY A 12 12.52 -8.03 -1.77
N GLN A 13 11.38 -8.24 -2.44
CA GLN A 13 11.00 -7.45 -3.61
C GLN A 13 10.59 -6.03 -3.22
N LEU A 14 11.09 -5.02 -3.93
CA LEU A 14 10.63 -3.64 -3.80
C LEU A 14 9.18 -3.53 -4.29
N CYS A 15 8.32 -2.96 -3.47
CA CYS A 15 6.90 -2.75 -3.74
C CYS A 15 6.58 -1.29 -4.02
N LEU A 16 7.17 -0.35 -3.29
CA LEU A 16 6.84 1.07 -3.38
C LEU A 16 8.04 1.92 -2.99
N THR A 17 8.18 3.10 -3.59
CA THR A 17 9.13 4.11 -3.15
C THR A 17 8.40 5.42 -2.87
N LEU A 18 8.68 6.03 -1.71
CA LEU A 18 8.08 7.30 -1.25
C LEU A 18 9.15 8.33 -0.87
N PRO A 19 8.82 9.64 -0.89
CA PRO A 19 9.71 10.70 -0.41
C PRO A 19 9.72 10.84 1.13
N CYS A 20 8.86 10.13 1.85
CA CYS A 20 8.71 10.20 3.30
C CYS A 20 8.61 8.80 3.93
N THR A 21 8.78 8.71 5.25
CA THR A 21 8.58 7.46 6.02
C THR A 21 7.10 7.13 6.15
N ALA A 22 6.77 5.86 6.38
CA ALA A 22 5.38 5.42 6.46
C ALA A 22 4.67 5.99 7.69
N GLU A 23 5.40 6.24 8.78
CA GLU A 23 4.88 6.85 10.01
C GLU A 23 4.31 8.26 9.80
N THR A 24 4.72 8.95 8.74
CA THR A 24 4.16 10.27 8.38
C THR A 24 2.83 10.18 7.65
N LEU A 25 2.45 8.98 7.18
CA LEU A 25 1.18 8.76 6.51
C LEU A 25 0.06 8.63 7.55
N ARG A 26 -1.14 9.05 7.14
CA ARG A 26 -2.33 8.86 7.97
C ARG A 26 -2.64 7.37 8.10
N HIS A 27 -3.13 6.94 9.25
CA HIS A 27 -3.69 5.61 9.41
C HIS A 27 -5.18 5.61 9.08
N ARG A 28 -5.64 4.51 8.48
CA ARG A 28 -7.05 4.23 8.37
C ARG A 28 -7.59 3.74 9.71
N GLU A 29 -8.71 4.32 10.15
CA GLU A 29 -9.32 4.05 11.46
C GLU A 29 -9.66 2.57 11.69
N TYR A 30 -10.09 1.87 10.63
CA TYR A 30 -10.68 0.53 10.75
C TYR A 30 -9.68 -0.63 10.73
N ASP A 31 -8.56 -0.50 10.01
CA ASP A 31 -7.61 -1.58 9.80
C ASP A 31 -6.15 -1.19 10.00
N THR A 32 -5.88 0.04 10.45
CA THR A 32 -4.55 0.62 10.74
C THR A 32 -3.60 0.69 9.54
N PHE A 33 -4.09 0.41 8.32
CA PHE A 33 -3.31 0.57 7.09
C PHE A 33 -2.88 2.03 6.92
N TYR A 34 -1.66 2.23 6.41
CA TYR A 34 -1.21 3.57 6.03
C TYR A 34 -1.92 4.01 4.75
N VAL A 35 -2.38 5.26 4.73
CA VAL A 35 -3.11 5.85 3.61
C VAL A 35 -2.15 6.68 2.77
N LEU A 36 -1.81 6.18 1.58
CA LEU A 36 -1.06 6.90 0.57
C LEU A 36 -2.01 7.67 -0.35
N ASP A 37 -1.85 8.99 -0.43
CA ASP A 37 -2.49 9.82 -1.45
C ASP A 37 -1.69 9.72 -2.75
N LEU A 38 -2.32 9.26 -3.83
CA LEU A 38 -1.68 9.09 -5.14
C LEU A 38 -1.24 10.41 -5.79
N LYS A 39 -1.66 11.57 -5.27
CA LYS A 39 -1.12 12.87 -5.68
C LYS A 39 0.30 13.12 -5.17
N MET A 40 0.75 12.42 -4.13
CA MET A 40 2.12 12.51 -3.65
C MET A 40 3.08 11.83 -4.64
N PRO A 41 4.32 12.31 -4.80
CA PRO A 41 5.34 11.60 -5.58
C PRO A 41 5.55 10.19 -5.03
N HIS A 42 5.48 9.18 -5.89
CA HIS A 42 5.73 7.79 -5.53
C HIS A 42 6.10 6.97 -6.75
N VAL A 43 6.69 5.79 -6.53
CA VAL A 43 6.92 4.78 -7.58
C VAL A 43 6.33 3.45 -7.13
N ASP A 44 5.32 2.95 -7.85
CA ASP A 44 4.64 1.69 -7.56
C ASP A 44 5.20 0.51 -8.38
N HIS A 45 5.58 -0.55 -7.67
CA HIS A 45 6.07 -1.81 -8.22
C HIS A 45 5.15 -3.00 -7.89
N LEU A 46 3.91 -2.75 -7.51
CA LEU A 46 2.89 -3.77 -7.25
C LEU A 46 2.20 -4.21 -8.56
N THR A 47 1.50 -5.34 -8.50
CA THR A 47 0.55 -5.81 -9.51
C THR A 47 -0.86 -5.72 -8.96
N LYS A 48 -1.81 -5.40 -9.84
CA LYS A 48 -3.24 -5.45 -9.51
C LYS A 48 -3.74 -6.88 -9.71
N ASP A 49 -4.45 -7.40 -8.74
CA ASP A 49 -5.19 -8.66 -8.84
C ASP A 49 -6.70 -8.39 -8.93
N GLU A 50 -7.52 -9.43 -9.05
CA GLU A 50 -8.97 -9.31 -9.13
C GLU A 50 -9.56 -8.59 -7.90
N PRO A 51 -10.60 -7.75 -8.11
CA PRO A 51 -11.30 -7.10 -7.01
C PRO A 51 -12.04 -8.13 -6.15
N PHE A 52 -12.03 -7.91 -4.83
CA PHE A 52 -12.73 -8.73 -3.86
C PHE A 52 -13.55 -7.85 -2.91
N CYS A 53 -14.64 -8.41 -2.38
CA CYS A 53 -15.54 -7.70 -1.49
C CYS A 53 -15.25 -8.07 -0.03
N ILE A 54 -15.08 -7.07 0.84
CA ILE A 54 -15.08 -7.26 2.30
C ILE A 54 -16.41 -6.77 2.86
N VAL A 55 -17.14 -7.65 3.53
CA VAL A 55 -18.33 -7.29 4.31
C VAL A 55 -17.88 -6.77 5.67
N ARG A 56 -18.34 -5.58 6.04
CA ARG A 56 -18.10 -4.97 7.35
C ARG A 56 -19.13 -5.48 8.35
N LYS A 57 -18.73 -5.55 9.63
CA LYS A 57 -19.61 -6.02 10.73
C LYS A 57 -20.86 -5.14 10.92
N ASP A 58 -20.83 -3.89 10.49
CA ASP A 58 -21.92 -2.90 10.59
C ASP A 58 -22.93 -2.99 9.44
N GLY A 59 -22.79 -3.96 8.53
CA GLY A 59 -23.70 -4.15 7.40
C GLY A 59 -23.28 -3.42 6.11
N GLY A 60 -22.16 -2.70 6.12
CA GLY A 60 -21.55 -2.16 4.91
C GLY A 60 -20.69 -3.17 4.14
N TYR A 61 -20.25 -2.82 2.92
CA TYR A 61 -19.24 -3.56 2.19
C TYR A 61 -18.21 -2.63 1.55
N GLU A 62 -17.01 -3.16 1.31
CA GLU A 62 -15.92 -2.47 0.62
C GLU A 62 -15.42 -3.33 -0.53
N LEU A 63 -15.48 -2.79 -1.76
CA LEU A 63 -14.81 -3.42 -2.88
C LEU A 63 -13.34 -2.99 -2.90
N ARG A 64 -12.46 -3.98 -2.75
CA ARG A 64 -11.01 -3.82 -2.67
C ARG A 64 -10.36 -4.46 -3.87
N THR A 65 -9.45 -3.76 -4.53
CA THR A 65 -8.52 -4.37 -5.49
C THR A 65 -7.23 -4.70 -4.75
N ALA A 66 -6.84 -5.98 -4.73
CA ALA A 66 -5.58 -6.40 -4.13
C ALA A 66 -4.40 -5.84 -4.93
N LEU A 67 -3.43 -5.29 -4.20
CA LEU A 67 -2.15 -4.86 -4.77
C LEU A 67 -1.05 -5.78 -4.21
N GLN A 68 -0.50 -6.58 -5.10
CA GLN A 68 0.34 -7.72 -4.76
C GLN A 68 1.81 -7.48 -5.13
N CYS A 69 2.68 -8.15 -4.40
CA CYS A 69 4.07 -8.26 -4.75
C CYS A 69 4.24 -8.98 -6.10
N ARG A 70 4.88 -8.31 -7.07
CA ARG A 70 5.20 -8.88 -8.39
C ARG A 70 5.97 -10.19 -8.36
N ARG A 71 6.70 -10.46 -7.28
CA ARG A 71 7.55 -11.66 -7.14
C ARG A 71 6.80 -12.84 -6.54
N CYS A 72 6.06 -12.66 -5.46
CA CYS A 72 5.46 -13.76 -4.69
C CYS A 72 3.94 -13.73 -4.57
N GLY A 73 3.27 -12.74 -5.16
CA GLY A 73 1.80 -12.61 -5.12
C GLY A 73 1.23 -12.19 -3.75
N LEU A 74 2.07 -11.93 -2.74
CA LEU A 74 1.58 -11.49 -1.43
C LEU A 74 0.89 -10.13 -1.53
N THR A 75 -0.35 -10.02 -1.04
CA THR A 75 -1.10 -8.76 -0.96
C THR A 75 -0.45 -7.82 0.06
N CYS A 76 0.30 -6.83 -0.43
CA CYS A 76 1.00 -5.85 0.40
C CYS A 76 0.18 -4.57 0.61
N ALA A 77 -0.81 -4.33 -0.23
CA ALA A 77 -1.69 -3.16 -0.17
C ALA A 77 -3.03 -3.46 -0.85
N TYR A 78 -3.97 -2.52 -0.77
CA TYR A 78 -5.19 -2.55 -1.57
C TYR A 78 -5.60 -1.14 -2.01
N ALA A 79 -6.42 -1.06 -3.05
CA ALA A 79 -7.13 0.15 -3.45
C ALA A 79 -8.64 -0.05 -3.25
N LEU A 80 -9.37 1.04 -2.97
CA LEU A 80 -10.84 1.01 -2.88
C LEU A 80 -11.45 1.60 -4.15
N GLU A 81 -12.49 0.95 -4.67
CA GLU A 81 -13.21 1.45 -5.85
C GLU A 81 -13.84 2.83 -5.61
N ASN A 82 -14.42 3.04 -4.42
CA ASN A 82 -15.04 4.30 -4.04
C ASN A 82 -14.04 5.38 -3.55
N ALA A 83 -12.74 5.07 -3.53
CA ALA A 83 -11.69 6.01 -3.16
C ALA A 83 -10.44 5.82 -4.05
N PRO A 84 -10.57 6.01 -5.39
CA PRO A 84 -9.55 5.62 -6.37
C PRO A 84 -8.26 6.45 -6.30
N GLY A 85 -8.25 7.56 -5.55
CA GLY A 85 -7.07 8.40 -5.32
C GLY A 85 -6.16 7.93 -4.20
N TYR A 86 -6.48 6.80 -3.55
CA TYR A 86 -5.74 6.32 -2.39
C TYR A 86 -5.32 4.86 -2.53
N ILE A 87 -4.14 4.56 -1.97
CA ILE A 87 -3.68 3.20 -1.71
C ILE A 87 -3.56 3.00 -0.19
N TYR A 88 -3.99 1.84 0.28
CA TYR A 88 -3.91 1.43 1.67
C TYR A 88 -2.79 0.40 1.81
N LEU A 89 -1.67 0.80 2.43
CA LEU A 89 -0.46 0.00 2.60
C LEU A 89 -0.51 -0.82 3.89
N ASN A 90 -0.18 -2.11 3.82
CA ASN A 90 -0.16 -2.97 5.00
C ASN A 90 1.13 -2.76 5.83
N PRO A 91 1.06 -2.14 7.02
CA PRO A 91 2.23 -1.85 7.85
C PRO A 91 2.95 -3.10 8.35
N THR A 92 2.26 -4.23 8.44
CA THR A 92 2.83 -5.48 8.97
C THR A 92 3.63 -6.27 7.94
N LEU A 93 3.43 -5.98 6.65
CA LEU A 93 4.04 -6.73 5.55
C LEU A 93 5.15 -5.96 4.85
N LEU A 94 5.11 -4.64 4.87
CA LEU A 94 6.09 -3.80 4.18
C LEU A 94 7.22 -3.39 5.14
N LYS A 95 8.46 -3.70 4.76
CA LYS A 95 9.67 -3.27 5.47
C LYS A 95 10.24 -2.02 4.82
N GLU A 96 10.37 -0.94 5.59
CA GLU A 96 10.97 0.32 5.15
C GLU A 96 12.51 0.23 5.14
N LYS A 97 13.14 0.84 4.12
CA LYS A 97 14.59 1.08 4.05
C LYS A 97 14.86 2.39 3.33
N THR A 98 15.88 3.13 3.74
CA THR A 98 16.36 4.29 2.96
C THR A 98 16.90 3.83 1.61
N VAL A 99 16.53 4.54 0.54
CA VAL A 99 17.03 4.33 -0.82
C VAL A 99 17.56 5.65 -1.39
N THR A 100 18.61 5.57 -2.20
CA THR A 100 19.09 6.72 -2.97
C THR A 100 18.29 6.77 -4.27
N LEU A 101 17.55 7.88 -4.46
CA LEU A 101 16.85 8.18 -5.71
C LEU A 101 17.79 8.87 -6.71
#